data_AF-A0ABD3QE76-F1
#
_entry.id   AF-A0ABD3QE76-F1
#
_cell.length_a   1.000
_cell.length_b   1.000
_cell.length_c   1.000
_cell.angle_alpha   90.00
_cell.angle_beta   90.00
_cell.angle_gamma   90.00
#
_symmetry.space_group_name_H-M   'P 1'
#
loop_
_entity.id
_entity.type
_entity.pdbx_description
1 polymer ?
#
loop_
_entity_poly.entity_id
_entity_poly.type
_entity_poly.pdbx_seq_one_letter_code
_entity_poly.pdbx_strand_id
1 'polypeptide(L)'
;MSLTKPIRLAAFGQHVLMQRQIIAARRFIVSSWDVASSSSLAPSFLSSLPRSPIPACIGSFQTRQFSRTSGLSVFGWMRDKWEQNEKTKQAAKLVDQIALMANTPVWTVKMFKDEVDETLSSWRTKIPGMGGTAQVQAAKDTQKVVNAMVNQLGGGATAQDVANMDRKQKLKLAIECELSMNEVNVILKQFRQMELMHRILRYRKEKGLALPSDAEGLKMAMQQDGVKILTNAEKREMRETMAKSQQQN
;
A
#
# COMPACT_ATOMS: atom_id res chain seq x y z
N MET A 1 -64.55 7.99 -39.45
CA MET A 1 -63.90 6.67 -39.46
C MET A 1 -62.40 6.89 -39.22
N SER A 2 -61.96 7.03 -37.97
CA SER A 2 -61.50 5.94 -37.09
C SER A 2 -60.39 5.09 -37.70
N LEU A 3 -59.13 5.36 -37.34
CA LEU A 3 -58.31 4.36 -36.63
C LEU A 3 -57.05 4.97 -36.00
N THR A 4 -56.94 4.73 -34.70
CA THR A 4 -55.89 5.08 -33.75
C THR A 4 -54.89 3.93 -33.56
N LYS A 5 -53.59 4.28 -33.42
CA LYS A 5 -52.50 3.62 -32.64
C LYS A 5 -51.98 2.25 -33.14
N PRO A 6 -50.77 1.74 -32.73
CA PRO A 6 -49.94 2.16 -31.59
C PRO A 6 -48.41 2.24 -31.75
N ILE A 7 -47.85 2.97 -30.79
CA ILE A 7 -46.48 2.97 -30.25
C ILE A 7 -46.01 1.54 -29.91
N ARG A 8 -44.78 1.16 -30.31
CA ARG A 8 -44.06 0.01 -29.73
C ARG A 8 -42.74 0.46 -29.10
N LEU A 9 -42.79 0.62 -27.77
CA LEU A 9 -41.66 0.40 -26.87
C LEU A 9 -41.20 -1.06 -27.01
N ALA A 10 -39.98 -1.30 -27.46
CA ALA A 10 -39.32 -2.60 -27.36
C ALA A 10 -37.79 -2.45 -27.38
N ALA A 11 -37.22 -1.77 -26.39
CA ALA A 11 -35.77 -1.71 -26.21
C ALA A 11 -35.34 -1.60 -24.73
N PHE A 12 -36.13 -2.16 -23.81
CA PHE A 12 -35.83 -2.13 -22.37
C PHE A 12 -35.94 -3.52 -21.72
N GLY A 13 -35.64 -4.57 -22.49
CA GLY A 13 -35.89 -5.97 -22.11
C GLY A 13 -34.69 -6.93 -22.13
N GLN A 14 -33.46 -6.46 -22.37
CA GLN A 14 -32.28 -7.34 -22.35
C GLN A 14 -31.17 -6.91 -21.38
N HIS A 15 -31.23 -5.71 -20.79
CA HIS A 15 -30.19 -5.26 -19.86
C HIS A 15 -30.43 -5.68 -18.39
N VAL A 16 -31.63 -6.19 -18.06
CA VAL A 16 -31.99 -6.61 -16.68
C VAL A 16 -31.69 -8.09 -16.41
N LEU A 17 -31.44 -8.89 -17.45
CA LEU A 17 -31.10 -10.32 -17.31
C LEU A 17 -29.60 -10.61 -17.17
N MET A 18 -28.72 -9.64 -17.46
CA MET A 18 -27.28 -9.78 -17.17
C MET A 18 -26.86 -9.30 -15.77
N GLN A 19 -27.72 -8.59 -15.03
CA GLN A 19 -27.44 -8.18 -13.64
C GLN A 19 -27.83 -9.23 -12.58
N ARG A 20 -28.50 -10.33 -12.96
CA ARG A 20 -28.87 -11.41 -12.03
C ARG A 20 -27.92 -12.61 -12.00
N GLN A 21 -26.89 -12.65 -12.85
CA GLN A 21 -25.87 -13.71 -12.86
C GLN A 21 -24.61 -13.37 -12.03
N ILE A 22 -24.40 -12.11 -11.64
CA ILE A 22 -23.20 -11.70 -10.89
C ILE A 22 -23.38 -11.81 -9.36
N ILE A 23 -24.62 -11.91 -8.86
CA ILE A 23 -24.91 -12.07 -7.42
C ILE A 23 -24.83 -13.54 -6.96
N ALA A 24 -24.83 -14.51 -7.88
CA ALA A 24 -24.74 -15.94 -7.53
C ALA A 24 -23.29 -16.47 -7.37
N ALA A 25 -22.27 -15.71 -7.75
CA ALA A 25 -20.86 -16.14 -7.65
C ALA A 25 -20.11 -15.60 -6.41
N ARG A 26 -20.83 -15.01 -5.43
CA ARG A 26 -20.25 -14.48 -4.18
C ARG A 26 -20.48 -15.36 -2.95
N ARG A 27 -21.03 -16.57 -3.13
CA ARG A 27 -21.39 -17.50 -2.03
C ARG A 27 -20.63 -18.83 -2.03
N PHE A 28 -19.54 -18.95 -2.80
CA PHE A 28 -18.79 -20.21 -2.93
C PHE A 28 -17.30 -20.14 -2.51
N ILE A 29 -16.85 -19.02 -1.91
CA ILE A 29 -15.50 -18.89 -1.32
C ILE A 29 -15.58 -18.53 0.18
N VAL A 30 -16.55 -19.11 0.89
CA VAL A 30 -16.65 -19.11 2.37
C VAL A 30 -17.09 -20.50 2.83
N SER A 31 -16.34 -21.54 2.45
CA SER A 31 -16.60 -22.92 2.90
C SER A 31 -15.32 -23.77 2.98
N SER A 32 -14.23 -23.20 3.51
CA SER A 32 -13.01 -23.99 3.75
C SER A 32 -12.33 -23.68 5.09
N TRP A 33 -13.08 -23.19 6.07
CA TRP A 33 -12.62 -23.04 7.45
C TRP A 33 -13.71 -23.57 8.38
N ASP A 34 -13.81 -24.90 8.45
CA ASP A 34 -14.03 -25.68 9.67
C ASP A 34 -14.33 -27.13 9.30
N VAL A 35 -13.54 -28.05 9.87
CA VAL A 35 -13.83 -29.45 10.24
C VAL A 35 -12.48 -30.15 10.41
N ALA A 36 -12.03 -30.26 11.66
CA ALA A 36 -12.01 -31.53 12.39
C ALA A 36 -11.09 -31.43 13.60
N SER A 37 -11.74 -31.28 14.76
CA SER A 37 -11.23 -31.72 16.05
C SER A 37 -11.20 -33.25 16.09
N SER A 38 -10.10 -33.83 16.60
CA SER A 38 -10.09 -34.75 17.76
C SER A 38 -9.11 -35.92 17.67
N SER A 39 -8.36 -36.05 18.78
CA SER A 39 -7.86 -37.25 19.45
C SER A 39 -6.79 -38.13 18.81
N SER A 40 -5.62 -38.21 19.46
CA SER A 40 -5.02 -39.48 19.90
C SER A 40 -3.82 -39.28 20.86
N LEU A 41 -4.03 -39.73 22.10
CA LEU A 41 -3.16 -40.41 23.07
C LEU A 41 -1.61 -40.32 22.99
N ALA A 42 -1.02 -40.13 24.18
CA ALA A 42 0.40 -40.27 24.52
C ALA A 42 0.94 -41.71 24.31
N PRO A 43 2.28 -41.95 24.38
CA PRO A 43 2.92 -42.14 25.68
C PRO A 43 4.35 -41.58 25.83
N SER A 44 4.76 -41.52 27.10
CA SER A 44 6.05 -41.18 27.70
C SER A 44 7.26 -41.94 27.12
N PHE A 45 8.45 -41.31 27.11
CA PHE A 45 9.71 -41.98 27.48
C PHE A 45 10.78 -40.96 27.93
N LEU A 46 11.38 -41.24 29.09
CA LEU A 46 12.47 -40.52 29.75
C LEU A 46 13.83 -41.12 29.36
N SER A 47 14.90 -40.33 29.58
CA SER A 47 16.34 -40.69 29.64
C SER A 47 17.06 -40.90 28.29
N SER A 48 18.35 -40.60 28.05
CA SER A 48 19.47 -40.00 28.80
C SER A 48 20.69 -39.76 27.87
N LEU A 49 21.42 -38.63 28.07
CA LEU A 49 22.90 -38.40 27.97
C LEU A 49 23.69 -38.77 26.65
N PRO A 50 25.03 -38.57 26.53
CA PRO A 50 25.65 -37.54 25.66
C PRO A 50 26.75 -38.09 24.69
N ARG A 51 27.58 -37.21 24.08
CA ARG A 51 28.76 -37.41 23.18
C ARG A 51 28.44 -37.21 21.69
N SER A 52 29.28 -36.67 20.80
CA SER A 52 30.56 -35.92 20.79
C SER A 52 30.81 -35.54 19.29
N PRO A 53 31.82 -34.72 18.93
CA PRO A 53 31.85 -33.93 17.69
C PRO A 53 32.66 -34.56 16.55
N ILE A 54 32.30 -34.29 15.28
CA ILE A 54 33.19 -34.40 14.10
C ILE A 54 32.79 -33.34 13.04
N PRO A 55 33.76 -32.68 12.37
CA PRO A 55 33.53 -31.60 11.40
C PRO A 55 33.43 -32.10 9.95
N ALA A 56 32.69 -31.36 9.11
CA ALA A 56 32.84 -31.44 7.66
C ALA A 56 32.47 -30.11 7.01
N CYS A 57 33.49 -29.44 6.46
CA CYS A 57 33.37 -28.28 5.59
C CYS A 57 32.74 -28.72 4.26
N ILE A 58 31.61 -28.14 3.88
CA ILE A 58 31.18 -28.12 2.47
C ILE A 58 30.70 -26.70 2.16
N GLY A 59 31.57 -25.97 1.46
CA GLY A 59 31.24 -24.68 0.87
C GLY A 59 30.16 -24.87 -0.17
N SER A 60 28.98 -24.35 0.11
CA SER A 60 27.96 -24.09 -0.91
C SER A 60 27.89 -22.58 -1.10
N PHE A 61 28.25 -22.14 -2.31
CA PHE A 61 27.92 -20.82 -2.82
C PHE A 61 26.39 -20.72 -2.89
N GLN A 62 25.75 -20.22 -1.83
CA GLN A 62 24.39 -19.73 -1.94
C GLN A 62 24.44 -18.39 -2.67
N THR A 63 24.15 -18.47 -3.97
CA THR A 63 23.59 -17.37 -4.74
C THR A 63 22.53 -16.68 -3.88
N ARG A 64 22.82 -15.46 -3.44
CA ARG A 64 21.86 -14.59 -2.75
C ARG A 64 20.66 -14.38 -3.67
N GLN A 65 19.66 -15.23 -3.55
CA GLN A 65 18.33 -14.90 -4.03
C GLN A 65 17.84 -13.77 -3.14
N PHE A 66 17.94 -12.55 -3.65
CA PHE A 66 17.21 -11.42 -3.12
C PHE A 66 15.74 -11.80 -3.12
N SER A 67 15.22 -12.19 -1.95
CA SER A 67 13.79 -12.30 -1.72
C SER A 67 13.17 -10.94 -2.03
N ARG A 68 12.62 -10.81 -3.23
CA ARG A 68 11.71 -9.74 -3.63
C ARG A 68 10.43 -9.92 -2.81
N THR A 69 10.45 -9.54 -1.54
CA THR A 69 9.23 -9.11 -0.86
C THR A 69 8.87 -7.71 -1.36
N SER A 70 8.64 -7.61 -2.67
CA SER A 70 7.94 -6.47 -3.27
C SER A 70 6.46 -6.66 -2.97
N GLY A 71 6.10 -6.47 -1.69
CA GLY A 71 4.71 -6.25 -1.32
C GLY A 71 4.16 -5.12 -2.18
N LEU A 72 2.92 -5.29 -2.64
CA LEU A 72 2.11 -4.33 -3.38
C LEU A 72 2.05 -2.98 -2.65
N SER A 73 3.14 -2.23 -2.73
CA SER A 73 3.32 -0.95 -2.09
C SER A 73 3.05 0.09 -3.16
N VAL A 74 2.18 1.05 -2.87
CA VAL A 74 1.93 2.21 -3.72
C VAL A 74 3.24 2.97 -4.00
N PHE A 75 4.30 2.80 -3.20
CA PHE A 75 5.66 3.25 -3.54
C PHE A 75 6.28 2.56 -4.77
N GLY A 76 5.92 1.30 -5.07
CA GLY A 76 6.22 0.64 -6.33
C GLY A 76 5.46 1.26 -7.49
N TRP A 77 4.21 1.65 -7.29
CA TRP A 77 3.42 2.38 -8.28
C TRP A 77 3.92 3.81 -8.55
N MET A 78 4.31 4.54 -7.51
CA MET A 78 4.90 5.89 -7.65
C MET A 78 6.26 5.79 -8.33
N ARG A 79 7.04 4.73 -8.03
CA ARG A 79 8.26 4.38 -8.74
C ARG A 79 7.99 3.98 -10.19
N ASP A 80 6.97 3.19 -10.49
CA ASP A 80 6.59 2.86 -11.88
C ASP A 80 6.19 4.14 -12.65
N LYS A 81 5.60 5.11 -11.96
CA LYS A 81 5.34 6.48 -12.47
C LYS A 81 6.61 7.34 -12.56
N TRP A 82 7.69 7.03 -11.86
CA TRP A 82 8.98 7.71 -11.98
C TRP A 82 9.89 7.07 -13.05
N GLU A 83 9.84 5.75 -13.20
CA GLU A 83 10.67 4.93 -14.09
C GLU A 83 10.12 4.93 -15.53
N GLN A 84 8.79 4.96 -15.74
CA GLN A 84 8.21 5.06 -17.09
C GLN A 84 8.40 6.42 -17.78
N ASN A 85 8.94 7.44 -17.09
CA ASN A 85 8.91 8.85 -17.51
C ASN A 85 10.29 9.47 -17.82
N GLU A 86 11.32 8.63 -17.95
CA GLU A 86 12.76 8.94 -17.96
C GLU A 86 13.33 9.79 -19.12
N LYS A 87 12.51 10.43 -19.96
CA LYS A 87 13.03 11.25 -21.07
C LYS A 87 12.72 12.74 -20.87
N THR A 88 13.60 13.37 -20.07
CA THR A 88 13.95 14.81 -19.95
C THR A 88 12.89 15.85 -19.55
N LYS A 89 11.62 15.76 -19.97
CA LYS A 89 10.60 16.78 -19.57
C LYS A 89 10.02 16.59 -18.17
N GLN A 90 10.22 15.42 -17.57
CA GLN A 90 9.65 15.08 -16.27
C GLN A 90 10.64 15.12 -15.12
N ALA A 91 11.95 15.06 -15.40
CA ALA A 91 12.98 15.35 -14.40
C ALA A 91 12.80 16.76 -13.82
N ALA A 92 12.45 17.74 -14.66
CA ALA A 92 12.11 19.10 -14.20
C ALA A 92 10.88 19.10 -13.29
N LYS A 93 9.79 18.41 -13.67
CA LYS A 93 8.58 18.31 -12.83
C LYS A 93 8.84 17.59 -11.51
N LEU A 94 9.70 16.58 -11.53
CA LEU A 94 10.12 15.84 -10.35
C LEU A 94 10.91 16.74 -9.42
N VAL A 95 11.88 17.49 -9.95
CA VAL A 95 12.64 18.48 -9.17
C VAL A 95 11.69 19.54 -8.59
N ASP A 96 10.71 20.01 -9.37
CA ASP A 96 9.70 20.96 -8.91
C ASP A 96 8.83 20.38 -7.78
N GLN A 97 8.37 19.13 -7.92
CA GLN A 97 7.58 18.45 -6.88
C GLN A 97 8.42 18.21 -5.61
N ILE A 98 9.67 17.78 -5.75
CA ILE A 98 10.60 17.61 -4.63
C ILE A 98 10.87 18.95 -3.95
N ALA A 99 11.05 20.03 -4.71
CA ALA A 99 11.23 21.36 -4.17
C ALA A 99 9.97 21.83 -3.43
N LEU A 100 8.77 21.60 -3.99
CA LEU A 100 7.50 21.93 -3.36
C LEU A 100 7.30 21.16 -2.05
N MET A 101 7.59 19.86 -2.04
CA MET A 101 7.58 19.03 -0.84
C MET A 101 8.60 19.53 0.19
N ALA A 102 9.82 19.85 -0.22
CA ALA A 102 10.84 20.37 0.69
C ALA A 102 10.54 21.77 1.23
N ASN A 103 9.66 22.54 0.58
CA ASN A 103 9.18 23.85 1.05
C ASN A 103 8.01 23.73 2.03
N THR A 104 7.22 22.67 1.92
CA THR A 104 6.04 22.51 2.78
C THR A 104 6.50 22.02 4.16
N PRO A 105 6.05 22.65 5.27
CA PRO A 105 6.54 22.26 6.60
C PRO A 105 5.87 20.99 7.14
N VAL A 106 4.60 20.76 6.80
CA VAL A 106 3.77 19.69 7.37
C VAL A 106 3.05 18.94 6.26
N TRP A 107 3.19 17.61 6.25
CA TRP A 107 2.44 16.74 5.35
C TRP A 107 1.11 16.34 5.99
N THR A 108 0.00 16.61 5.31
CA THR A 108 -1.34 16.35 5.83
C THR A 108 -2.10 15.34 4.99
N VAL A 109 -3.15 14.74 5.57
CA VAL A 109 -4.02 13.79 4.85
C VAL A 109 -4.67 14.44 3.62
N LYS A 110 -4.99 15.74 3.67
CA LYS A 110 -5.53 16.46 2.50
C LYS A 110 -4.53 16.51 1.34
N MET A 111 -3.27 16.81 1.60
CA MET A 111 -2.25 16.83 0.54
C MET A 111 -2.05 15.44 -0.07
N PHE A 112 -2.11 14.40 0.76
CA PHE A 112 -2.06 13.02 0.26
C PHE A 112 -3.28 12.66 -0.60
N LYS A 113 -4.46 13.14 -0.24
CA LYS A 113 -5.67 13.01 -1.08
C LYS A 113 -5.45 13.64 -2.45
N ASP A 114 -4.96 14.88 -2.47
CA ASP A 114 -4.78 15.63 -3.72
C ASP A 114 -3.80 14.91 -4.66
N GLU A 115 -2.71 14.34 -4.13
CA GLU A 115 -1.75 13.51 -4.88
C GLU A 115 -2.39 12.23 -5.46
N VAL A 116 -3.23 11.55 -4.67
CA VAL A 116 -3.94 10.34 -5.13
C VAL A 116 -4.95 10.68 -6.23
N ASP A 117 -5.68 11.79 -6.07
CA ASP A 117 -6.67 12.29 -7.05
C ASP A 117 -6.02 12.74 -8.35
N GLU A 118 -4.91 13.49 -8.28
CA GLU A 118 -4.11 13.88 -9.44
C GLU A 118 -3.59 12.63 -10.19
N THR A 119 -3.17 11.62 -9.45
CA THR A 119 -2.65 10.41 -10.09
C THR A 119 -3.72 9.61 -10.79
N LEU A 120 -4.91 9.49 -10.19
CA LEU A 120 -6.07 8.84 -10.80
C LEU A 120 -6.58 9.59 -12.04
N SER A 121 -6.64 10.92 -11.99
CA SER A 121 -7.06 11.74 -13.13
C SER A 121 -6.08 11.63 -14.31
N SER A 122 -4.78 11.58 -14.03
CA SER A 122 -3.74 11.34 -15.04
C SER A 122 -3.89 9.99 -15.74
N TRP A 123 -4.34 8.96 -15.03
CA TRP A 123 -4.56 7.64 -15.63
C TRP A 123 -5.82 7.58 -16.47
N ARG A 124 -6.90 8.20 -15.99
CA ARG A 124 -8.17 8.27 -16.72
C ARG A 124 -8.02 8.99 -18.06
N THR A 125 -7.13 9.98 -18.14
CA THR A 125 -6.90 10.78 -19.35
C THR A 125 -5.88 10.17 -20.31
N LYS A 126 -4.82 9.52 -19.81
CA LYS A 126 -3.72 9.03 -20.65
C LYS A 126 -3.97 7.66 -21.29
N ILE A 127 -4.78 6.79 -20.68
CA ILE A 127 -4.94 5.41 -21.18
C ILE A 127 -6.43 5.02 -21.20
N PRO A 128 -7.13 5.23 -22.33
CA PRO A 128 -8.50 4.75 -22.48
C PRO A 128 -8.52 3.22 -22.38
N GLY A 129 -9.45 2.68 -21.58
CA GLY A 129 -9.62 1.23 -21.38
C GLY A 129 -8.83 0.62 -20.21
N MET A 130 -7.90 1.33 -19.57
CA MET A 130 -7.12 0.81 -18.43
C MET A 130 -7.85 0.84 -17.08
N GLY A 131 -9.09 1.35 -17.06
CA GLY A 131 -9.85 1.59 -15.82
C GLY A 131 -10.15 0.35 -14.96
N GLY A 132 -9.98 -0.85 -15.53
CA GLY A 132 -10.23 -2.14 -14.87
C GLY A 132 -8.96 -2.89 -14.44
N THR A 133 -7.76 -2.33 -14.60
CA THR A 133 -6.54 -3.02 -14.13
C THR A 133 -6.46 -3.02 -12.60
N ALA A 134 -5.80 -4.04 -12.04
CA ALA A 134 -5.62 -4.17 -10.60
C ALA A 134 -4.96 -2.93 -9.96
N GLN A 135 -4.07 -2.26 -10.71
CA GLN A 135 -3.40 -1.04 -10.27
C GLN A 135 -4.35 0.15 -10.15
N VAL A 136 -5.24 0.34 -11.13
CA VAL A 136 -6.25 1.40 -11.07
C VAL A 136 -7.27 1.13 -9.96
N GLN A 137 -7.61 -0.14 -9.73
CA GLN A 137 -8.49 -0.51 -8.62
C GLN A 137 -7.83 -0.23 -7.26
N ALA A 138 -6.57 -0.61 -7.07
CA ALA A 138 -5.82 -0.32 -5.85
C ALA A 138 -5.71 1.20 -5.57
N ALA A 139 -5.53 2.02 -6.61
CA ALA A 139 -5.52 3.48 -6.45
C ALA A 139 -6.91 4.04 -6.08
N LYS A 140 -8.00 3.49 -6.65
CA LYS A 140 -9.37 3.84 -6.24
C LYS A 140 -9.66 3.44 -4.79
N ASP A 141 -9.18 2.27 -4.37
CA ASP A 141 -9.35 1.80 -3.00
C ASP A 141 -8.54 2.67 -2.01
N THR A 142 -7.34 3.08 -2.41
CA THR A 142 -6.55 4.11 -1.71
C THR A 142 -7.32 5.42 -1.60
N GLN A 143 -7.89 5.90 -2.70
CA GLN A 143 -8.70 7.13 -2.73
C GLN A 143 -9.90 7.05 -1.78
N LYS A 144 -10.62 5.92 -1.75
CA LYS A 144 -11.74 5.71 -0.82
C LYS A 144 -11.29 5.83 0.63
N VAL A 145 -10.21 5.13 0.99
CA VAL A 145 -9.68 5.17 2.37
C VAL A 145 -9.23 6.57 2.75
N VAL A 146 -8.53 7.28 1.85
CA VAL A 146 -8.05 8.63 2.13
C VAL A 146 -9.22 9.62 2.26
N ASN A 147 -10.26 9.50 1.43
CA ASN A 147 -11.48 10.30 1.59
C ASN A 147 -12.16 10.03 2.94
N ALA A 148 -12.27 8.77 3.35
CA ALA A 148 -12.80 8.41 4.66
C ALA A 148 -11.92 8.93 5.81
N MET A 149 -10.58 8.93 5.65
CA MET A 149 -9.67 9.53 6.62
C MET A 149 -9.90 11.04 6.75
N VAL A 150 -10.08 11.77 5.64
CA VAL A 150 -10.42 13.21 5.68
C VAL A 150 -11.74 13.44 6.41
N ASN A 151 -12.74 12.58 6.19
CA ASN A 151 -14.04 12.69 6.86
C ASN A 151 -13.96 12.40 8.37
N GLN A 152 -13.13 11.44 8.79
CA GLN A 152 -13.04 11.01 10.19
C GLN A 152 -12.04 11.80 11.05
N LEU A 153 -10.88 12.16 10.47
CA LEU A 153 -9.78 12.83 11.18
C LEU A 153 -9.66 14.31 10.81
N GLY A 154 -10.31 14.75 9.73
CA GLY A 154 -10.13 16.08 9.16
C GLY A 154 -8.98 16.17 8.16
N GLY A 155 -9.02 17.16 7.28
CA GLY A 155 -8.00 17.35 6.25
C GLY A 155 -6.62 17.77 6.79
N GLY A 156 -6.57 18.38 7.98
CA GLY A 156 -5.33 18.82 8.65
C GLY A 156 -4.63 17.74 9.46
N ALA A 157 -5.14 16.51 9.48
CA ALA A 157 -4.54 15.41 10.23
C ALA A 157 -3.12 15.09 9.71
N THR A 158 -2.22 14.79 10.64
CA THR A 158 -0.80 14.49 10.40
C THR A 158 -0.50 13.00 10.48
N ALA A 159 0.74 12.59 10.16
CA ALA A 159 1.18 11.20 10.34
C ALA A 159 1.06 10.69 11.78
N GLN A 160 1.21 11.58 12.77
CA GLN A 160 1.07 11.21 14.18
C GLN A 160 -0.39 10.89 14.54
N ASP A 161 -1.35 11.66 14.02
CA ASP A 161 -2.79 11.42 14.23
C ASP A 161 -3.22 10.10 13.58
N VAL A 162 -2.74 9.86 12.35
CA VAL A 162 -2.95 8.60 11.65
C VAL A 162 -2.25 7.45 12.37
N ALA A 163 -1.12 7.71 13.03
CA ALA A 163 -0.41 6.69 13.76
C ALA A 163 -1.11 6.25 15.04
N ASN A 164 -1.74 7.21 15.72
CA ASN A 164 -2.47 7.04 16.97
C ASN A 164 -3.91 6.56 16.78
N MET A 165 -4.32 6.22 15.55
CA MET A 165 -5.65 5.69 15.28
C MET A 165 -5.93 4.42 16.07
N ASP A 166 -7.01 4.44 16.85
CA ASP A 166 -7.47 3.29 17.60
C ASP A 166 -8.00 2.20 16.66
N ARG A 167 -8.00 0.95 17.13
CA ARG A 167 -8.57 -0.20 16.40
C ARG A 167 -10.02 0.06 15.98
N LYS A 168 -10.81 0.74 16.82
CA LYS A 168 -12.20 1.09 16.51
C LYS A 168 -12.31 2.03 15.31
N GLN A 169 -11.44 3.03 15.21
CA GLN A 169 -11.42 3.97 14.08
C GLN A 169 -11.00 3.27 12.78
N LYS A 170 -9.98 2.40 12.85
CA LYS A 170 -9.55 1.57 11.71
C LYS A 170 -10.66 0.63 11.23
N LEU A 171 -11.41 0.04 12.16
CA LEU A 171 -12.56 -0.80 11.82
C LEU A 171 -13.68 0.02 11.16
N LYS A 172 -13.93 1.24 11.63
CA LYS A 172 -14.89 2.16 11.01
C LYS A 172 -14.49 2.49 9.57
N LEU A 173 -13.21 2.78 9.31
CA LEU A 173 -12.67 2.97 7.96
C LEU A 173 -12.87 1.72 7.08
N ALA A 174 -12.57 0.53 7.61
CA ALA A 174 -12.72 -0.72 6.88
C ALA A 174 -14.17 -0.96 6.44
N ILE A 175 -15.14 -0.71 7.33
CA ILE A 175 -16.57 -0.82 7.03
C ILE A 175 -16.99 0.23 6.00
N GLU A 176 -16.60 1.50 6.18
CA GLU A 176 -16.97 2.61 5.29
C GLU A 176 -16.41 2.43 3.87
N CYS A 177 -15.23 1.82 3.74
CA CYS A 177 -14.56 1.63 2.45
C CYS A 177 -14.87 0.27 1.80
N GLU A 178 -15.57 -0.63 2.50
CA GLU A 178 -15.78 -2.03 2.11
C GLU A 178 -14.46 -2.80 1.86
N LEU A 179 -13.43 -2.52 2.67
CA LEU A 179 -12.10 -3.13 2.56
C LEU A 179 -11.76 -3.93 3.82
N SER A 180 -10.85 -4.88 3.68
CA SER A 180 -10.31 -5.61 4.83
C SER A 180 -9.47 -4.70 5.71
N MET A 181 -9.41 -5.00 7.02
CA MET A 181 -8.59 -4.24 7.96
C MET A 181 -7.10 -4.28 7.57
N ASN A 182 -6.66 -5.33 6.89
CA ASN A 182 -5.28 -5.46 6.38
C ASN A 182 -5.01 -4.45 5.25
N GLU A 183 -5.92 -4.32 4.29
CA GLU A 183 -5.79 -3.35 3.18
C GLU A 183 -5.78 -1.91 3.69
N VAL A 184 -6.66 -1.59 4.64
CA VAL A 184 -6.64 -0.27 5.30
C VAL A 184 -5.28 -0.03 5.96
N ASN A 185 -4.75 -0.99 6.73
CA ASN A 185 -3.44 -0.85 7.37
C ASN A 185 -2.30 -0.67 6.36
N VAL A 186 -2.37 -1.31 5.20
CA VAL A 186 -1.39 -1.11 4.12
C VAL A 186 -1.43 0.33 3.61
N ILE A 187 -2.62 0.89 3.38
CA ILE A 187 -2.80 2.28 2.93
C ILE A 187 -2.32 3.28 4.01
N LEU A 188 -2.61 3.03 5.29
CA LEU A 188 -2.12 3.86 6.39
C LEU A 188 -0.59 3.85 6.46
N LYS A 189 0.06 2.71 6.20
CA LYS A 189 1.53 2.61 6.13
C LYS A 189 2.09 3.40 4.95
N GLN A 190 1.41 3.42 3.81
CA GLN A 190 1.83 4.19 2.64
C GLN A 190 1.81 5.69 2.92
N PHE A 191 0.78 6.19 3.60
CA PHE A 191 0.74 7.58 4.05
C PHE A 191 1.93 7.93 4.96
N ARG A 192 2.25 7.09 5.94
CA ARG A 192 3.42 7.29 6.82
C ARG A 192 4.74 7.27 6.03
N GLN A 193 4.87 6.38 5.05
CA GLN A 193 6.07 6.32 4.23
C GLN A 193 6.29 7.60 3.41
N MET A 194 5.19 8.18 2.89
CA MET A 194 5.22 9.46 2.18
C MET A 194 5.59 10.63 3.12
N GLU A 195 5.07 10.64 4.34
CA GLU A 195 5.44 11.65 5.33
C GLU A 195 6.92 11.57 5.72
N LEU A 196 7.44 10.36 5.91
CA LEU A 196 8.85 10.14 6.21
C LEU A 196 9.73 10.69 5.07
N MET A 197 9.35 10.42 3.82
CA MET A 197 10.04 10.95 2.64
C MET A 197 10.04 12.48 2.65
N HIS A 198 8.90 13.11 2.94
CA HIS A 198 8.78 14.56 3.05
C HIS A 198 9.70 15.15 4.14
N ARG A 199 9.78 14.49 5.30
CA ARG A 199 10.70 14.89 6.38
C ARG A 199 12.16 14.77 5.99
N ILE A 200 12.53 13.74 5.22
CA ILE A 200 13.89 13.56 4.68
C ILE A 200 14.28 14.69 3.73
N LEU A 201 13.41 15.03 2.78
CA LEU A 201 13.66 16.11 1.84
C LEU A 201 13.84 17.46 2.56
N ARG A 202 12.99 17.71 3.57
CA ARG A 202 13.09 18.91 4.39
C ARG A 202 14.38 18.97 5.20
N TYR A 203 14.77 17.88 5.86
CA TYR A 203 16.04 17.80 6.60
C TYR A 203 17.24 18.08 5.71
N ARG A 204 17.28 17.52 4.49
CA ARG A 204 18.36 17.75 3.54
C ARG A 204 18.44 19.22 3.15
N LYS A 205 17.30 19.84 2.86
CA LYS A 205 17.22 21.26 2.55
C LYS A 205 17.70 22.15 3.71
N GLU A 206 17.23 21.89 4.93
CA GLU A 206 17.65 22.64 6.13
C GLU A 206 19.15 22.49 6.43
N LYS A 207 19.76 21.37 6.04
CA LYS A 207 21.20 21.11 6.18
C LYS A 207 22.04 21.55 4.97
N GLY A 208 21.43 22.10 3.92
CA GLY A 208 22.13 22.46 2.70
C GLY A 208 22.68 21.27 1.92
N LEU A 209 22.14 20.07 2.14
CA LEU A 209 22.48 18.87 1.37
C LEU A 209 21.76 18.89 0.02
N ALA A 210 22.41 18.36 -1.02
CA ALA A 210 21.81 18.26 -2.34
C ALA A 210 20.50 17.47 -2.29
N LEU A 211 19.43 18.07 -2.82
CA LEU A 211 18.16 17.39 -3.03
C LEU A 211 18.35 16.33 -4.12
N PRO A 212 17.73 15.15 -3.97
CA PRO A 212 17.81 14.13 -5.00
C PRO A 212 17.10 14.61 -6.27
N SER A 213 17.75 14.46 -7.43
CA SER A 213 17.20 14.74 -8.76
C SER A 213 16.49 13.54 -9.39
N ASP A 214 16.76 12.33 -8.89
CA ASP A 214 16.35 11.08 -9.50
C ASP A 214 15.79 10.11 -8.46
N ALA A 215 14.98 9.14 -8.92
CA ALA A 215 14.36 8.13 -8.06
C ALA A 215 15.40 7.29 -7.27
N GLU A 216 16.53 6.97 -7.91
CA GLU A 216 17.64 6.28 -7.24
C GLU A 216 18.28 7.14 -6.15
N GLY A 217 18.51 8.42 -6.45
CA GLY A 217 19.03 9.40 -5.49
C GLY A 217 18.10 9.56 -4.28
N LEU A 218 16.79 9.54 -4.51
CA LEU A 218 15.80 9.60 -3.45
C LEU A 218 15.83 8.35 -2.56
N LYS A 219 15.95 7.15 -3.15
CA LYS A 219 16.10 5.90 -2.38
C LYS A 219 17.37 5.92 -1.53
N MET A 220 18.49 6.39 -2.09
CA MET A 220 19.74 6.54 -1.36
C MET A 220 19.61 7.56 -0.22
N ALA A 221 18.94 8.69 -0.46
CA ALA A 221 18.65 9.68 0.56
C ALA A 221 17.80 9.09 1.70
N MET A 222 16.79 8.27 1.37
CA MET A 222 15.97 7.59 2.37
C MET A 222 16.79 6.62 3.23
N GLN A 223 17.74 5.90 2.63
CA GLN A 223 18.60 4.97 3.37
C GLN A 223 19.62 5.70 4.27
N GLN A 224 20.21 6.78 3.77
CA GLN A 224 21.25 7.54 4.48
C GLN A 224 20.69 8.42 5.59
N ASP A 225 19.61 9.17 5.31
CA ASP A 225 19.06 10.17 6.21
C ASP A 225 17.85 9.66 6.99
N GLY A 226 17.22 8.57 6.55
CA GLY A 226 16.07 7.98 7.24
C GLY A 226 16.38 7.70 8.70
N VAL A 227 17.52 7.09 9.02
CA VAL A 227 17.92 6.75 10.41
C VAL A 227 18.02 8.00 11.30
N LYS A 228 18.38 9.15 10.75
CA LYS A 228 18.55 10.40 11.53
C LYS A 228 17.21 11.05 11.85
N ILE A 229 16.22 10.86 11.00
CA ILE A 229 14.94 11.59 11.04
C ILE A 229 13.85 10.74 11.69
N LEU A 230 13.94 9.42 11.64
CA LEU A 230 12.98 8.53 12.30
C LEU A 230 12.83 8.88 13.79
N THR A 231 11.59 8.95 14.23
CA THR A 231 11.23 9.06 15.65
C THR A 231 11.66 7.79 16.40
N ASN A 232 11.75 7.87 17.72
CA ASN A 232 12.12 6.72 18.54
C ASN A 232 11.14 5.54 18.38
N ALA A 233 9.85 5.83 18.16
CA ALA A 233 8.83 4.82 17.89
C ALA A 233 9.07 4.11 16.55
N GLU A 234 9.38 4.85 15.50
CA GLU A 234 9.65 4.29 14.16
C GLU A 234 10.98 3.52 14.13
N LYS A 235 12.01 4.00 14.84
CA LYS A 235 13.28 3.28 15.02
C LYS A 235 13.07 1.93 15.70
N ARG A 236 12.17 1.87 16.69
CA ARG A 236 11.80 0.63 17.36
C ARG A 236 11.09 -0.34 16.40
N GLU A 237 10.08 0.13 15.66
CA GLU A 237 9.37 -0.69 14.67
C GLU A 237 10.32 -1.22 13.57
N MET A 238 11.28 -0.41 13.12
CA MET A 238 12.30 -0.82 12.16
C MET A 238 13.20 -1.94 12.72
N ARG A 239 13.63 -1.84 13.98
CA ARG A 239 14.42 -2.91 14.62
C ARG A 239 13.60 -4.19 14.80
N GLU A 240 12.33 -4.08 15.20
CA GLU A 240 11.45 -5.22 15.40
C GLU A 240 11.14 -5.94 14.07
N THR A 241 10.95 -5.20 12.98
CA THR A 241 10.75 -5.77 11.64
C THR A 241 12.02 -6.44 11.11
N MET A 242 13.19 -5.82 11.29
CA MET A 242 14.48 -6.44 10.94
C MET A 242 14.72 -7.72 11.75
N ALA A 243 14.48 -7.70 13.06
CA ALA A 243 14.65 -8.87 13.92
C ALA A 243 13.71 -10.02 13.52
N LYS A 244 12.44 -9.74 13.21
CA LYS A 244 11.48 -10.75 12.73
C LYS A 244 11.89 -11.33 11.37
N SER A 245 12.41 -10.51 10.46
CA SER A 245 12.88 -11.00 9.16
C SER A 245 14.13 -11.87 9.25
N GLN A 246 14.99 -11.64 10.27
CA GLN A 246 16.17 -12.47 10.52
C GLN A 246 15.83 -13.81 11.20
N GLN A 247 14.71 -13.89 11.92
CA GLN A 247 14.23 -15.13 12.56
C GLN A 247 13.45 -16.06 11.62
N GLN A 248 13.11 -15.60 10.41
CA GLN A 248 12.41 -16.39 9.39
C GLN A 248 13.35 -17.03 8.35
N ASN A 249 14.66 -16.84 8.51
CA ASN A 249 15.72 -17.56 7.78
C ASN A 249 16.39 -18.57 8.71
#